data_AF-A0A954HH34-F1
#
_entry.id   AF-A0A954HH34-F1
#
_cell.length_a   1.000
_cell.length_b   1.000
_cell.length_c   1.000
_cell.angle_alpha   90.00
_cell.angle_beta   90.00
_cell.angle_gamma   90.00
#
_symmetry.space_group_name_H-M   'P 1'
#
loop_
_entity.id
_entity.type
_entity.pdbx_description
1 polymer ?
#
loop_
_entity_poly.entity_id
_entity_poly.type
_entity_poly.pdbx_seq_one_letter_code
_entity_poly.pdbx_strand_id
1 'polypeptide(L)'
;MIAGPLLNREMLTVPRALRHHLLRIGFLTACCVLLWTAHHITFGLKQTLTIGDMSRFGAFIFNVLCGIQLVLVIGSSLMLSAGSVAQEKDRRTLIILLMTDLRSTELVVGKALGSLLSTVTLIVLFFPALCALSLLGGITVPQIVWVELLCLASALAAAAWGTFVAYWRDKTFQTLAITVLGAGLFVGVVEILVAALGDSGLVAEIIGGLNPFRTLGAILSPLTAQPDVATPVAFAGISVAALFGMAVVLFTWASLRVRIWNPSRVVHFQQEETKEEAGRSAAPTRAPRPVWARPLLWRETCTEAYGKKVGLIKGAYFVVLGLCLLWVASSSADSELLLGSLSPAGVAFVGLSLTALLLVNAQAVTSLTSERDGQTLELLLVTEVSAKEFIFSKLGGILFNMKEVIAVPLLFALSMLLRNSLPIDAFFYVVIGFLALVCFGAMLGLHASLSYENSRSAILNSLGTMFFLFVGIFVCIVLIVEARSSYQMQFVPFLTFIVGGSIALWVSLTRRNPSTALQISAATLPFFTFYAISSFLLGHSIPVLLSILATYGFTTTAMLMPAISSFDVAFGRSSVSRG
;
A
#
# COMPACT_ATOMS: atom_id res chain seq x y z
N MET A 1 0.45 -30.04 -16.04
CA MET A 1 1.51 -29.02 -16.09
C MET A 1 1.36 -28.15 -14.84
N ILE A 2 2.42 -27.92 -14.06
CA ILE A 2 2.34 -27.30 -12.70
C ILE A 2 1.67 -25.91 -12.69
N ALA A 3 1.69 -25.20 -13.82
CA ALA A 3 1.15 -23.84 -13.97
C ALA A 3 -0.27 -23.73 -14.56
N GLY A 4 -0.89 -24.84 -14.99
CA GLY A 4 -2.25 -24.86 -15.54
C GLY A 4 -2.50 -23.96 -16.77
N PRO A 5 -3.71 -24.01 -17.36
CA PRO A 5 -4.08 -23.17 -18.51
C PRO A 5 -4.24 -21.69 -18.16
N LEU A 6 -4.48 -21.37 -16.88
CA LEU A 6 -4.70 -20.02 -16.40
C LEU A 6 -3.44 -19.16 -16.47
N LEU A 7 -2.28 -19.70 -16.05
CA LEU A 7 -1.01 -18.98 -16.18
C LEU A 7 -0.63 -18.77 -17.64
N ASN A 8 -0.82 -19.79 -18.49
CA ASN A 8 -0.54 -19.68 -19.93
C ASN A 8 -1.33 -18.54 -20.57
N ARG A 9 -2.61 -18.39 -20.22
CA ARG A 9 -3.43 -17.27 -20.68
C ARG A 9 -2.83 -15.94 -20.23
N GLU A 10 -2.55 -15.77 -18.94
CA GLU A 10 -2.02 -14.51 -18.39
C GLU A 10 -0.66 -14.13 -19.00
N MET A 11 0.25 -15.11 -19.18
CA MET A 11 1.55 -14.91 -19.83
C MET A 11 1.41 -14.46 -21.29
N LEU A 12 0.36 -14.88 -22.00
CA LEU A 12 0.09 -14.45 -23.37
C LEU A 12 -0.61 -13.10 -23.44
N THR A 13 -1.48 -12.77 -22.47
CA THR A 13 -2.32 -11.56 -22.54
C THR A 13 -1.67 -10.34 -21.89
N VAL A 14 -1.01 -10.49 -20.74
CA VAL A 14 -0.50 -9.35 -19.96
C VAL A 14 0.63 -8.60 -20.68
N PRO A 15 1.64 -9.28 -21.28
CA PRO A 15 2.74 -8.57 -21.96
C PRO A 15 2.31 -7.78 -23.19
N ARG A 16 1.16 -8.12 -23.80
CA ARG A 16 0.64 -7.45 -25.01
C ARG A 16 -0.04 -6.11 -24.70
N ALA A 17 -0.35 -5.83 -23.44
CA ALA A 17 -1.02 -4.60 -23.07
C ALA A 17 -0.02 -3.41 -23.09
N LEU A 18 -0.39 -2.31 -23.76
CA LEU A 18 0.40 -1.07 -23.79
C LEU A 18 0.77 -0.58 -22.37
N ARG A 19 -0.13 -0.76 -21.40
CA ARG A 19 0.11 -0.45 -19.99
C ARG A 19 1.36 -1.15 -19.44
N HIS A 20 1.61 -2.40 -19.84
CA HIS A 20 2.75 -3.15 -19.37
C HIS A 20 4.07 -2.57 -19.92
N HIS A 21 4.07 -2.11 -21.17
CA HIS A 21 5.22 -1.38 -21.74
C HIS A 21 5.46 -0.03 -21.06
N LEU A 22 4.40 0.74 -20.81
CA LEU A 22 4.52 2.02 -20.11
C LEU A 22 5.06 1.85 -18.69
N LEU A 23 4.66 0.80 -17.97
CA LEU A 23 5.20 0.50 -16.64
C LEU A 23 6.71 0.22 -16.67
N ARG A 24 7.20 -0.52 -17.69
CA ARG A 24 8.63 -0.79 -17.86
C ARG A 24 9.42 0.48 -18.14
N ILE A 25 8.97 1.27 -19.11
CA ILE A 25 9.62 2.54 -19.47
C ILE A 25 9.61 3.47 -18.27
N GLY A 26 8.45 3.64 -17.63
CA GLY A 26 8.28 4.49 -16.45
C GLY A 26 9.22 4.10 -15.31
N PHE A 27 9.31 2.82 -14.98
CA PHE A 27 10.19 2.34 -13.91
C PHE A 27 11.67 2.58 -14.22
N LEU A 28 12.13 2.25 -15.44
CA LEU A 28 13.52 2.49 -15.82
C LEU A 28 13.84 3.98 -15.88
N THR A 29 12.94 4.81 -16.40
CA THR A 29 13.10 6.27 -16.38
C THR A 29 13.16 6.82 -14.96
N ALA A 30 12.35 6.30 -14.04
CA ALA A 30 12.41 6.69 -12.64
C ALA A 30 13.75 6.32 -12.01
N CYS A 31 14.27 5.12 -12.28
CA CYS A 31 15.60 4.72 -11.81
C CYS A 31 16.68 5.64 -12.37
N CYS A 32 16.70 5.91 -13.68
CA CYS A 32 17.66 6.81 -14.31
C CYS A 32 17.58 8.24 -13.74
N VAL A 33 16.38 8.75 -13.52
CA VAL A 33 16.18 10.05 -12.87
C VAL A 33 16.75 10.04 -11.46
N LEU A 34 16.46 9.01 -10.65
CA LEU A 34 17.00 8.89 -9.29
C LEU A 34 18.54 8.87 -9.30
N LEU A 35 19.14 8.06 -10.17
CA LEU A 35 20.59 7.99 -10.35
C LEU A 35 21.19 9.35 -10.71
N TRP A 36 20.60 10.01 -11.71
CA TRP A 36 21.03 11.32 -12.18
C TRP A 36 20.90 12.38 -11.08
N THR A 37 19.76 12.42 -10.39
CA THR A 37 19.52 13.36 -9.28
C THR A 37 20.53 13.16 -8.17
N ALA A 38 20.78 11.92 -7.78
CA ALA A 38 21.66 11.65 -6.66
C ALA A 38 23.13 11.94 -7.00
N HIS A 39 23.57 11.69 -8.24
CA HIS A 39 24.91 12.06 -8.70
C HIS A 39 25.14 13.57 -8.58
N HIS A 40 24.18 14.37 -9.04
CA HIS A 40 24.23 15.83 -8.91
C HIS A 40 24.20 16.29 -7.44
N ILE A 41 23.46 15.60 -6.59
CA ILE A 41 23.38 15.93 -5.15
C ILE A 41 24.72 15.66 -4.45
N THR A 42 25.36 14.53 -4.71
CA THR A 42 26.58 14.12 -4.01
C THR A 42 27.82 14.87 -4.50
N PHE A 43 27.98 15.06 -5.81
CA PHE A 43 29.22 15.60 -6.37
C PHE A 43 29.11 17.07 -6.80
N GLY A 44 27.90 17.55 -7.13
CA GLY A 44 27.71 18.89 -7.70
C GLY A 44 28.55 19.11 -8.97
N LEU A 45 29.07 20.32 -9.16
CA LEU A 45 29.98 20.71 -10.24
C LEU A 45 31.47 20.41 -9.95
N LYS A 46 31.81 19.71 -8.85
CA LYS A 46 33.22 19.49 -8.48
C LYS A 46 33.88 18.52 -9.46
N GLN A 47 35.00 18.93 -10.07
CA GLN A 47 35.73 18.17 -11.09
C GLN A 47 36.70 17.11 -10.53
N THR A 48 37.09 17.17 -9.26
CA THR A 48 38.05 16.21 -8.68
C THR A 48 37.31 15.06 -7.99
N LEU A 49 36.98 14.02 -8.74
CA LEU A 49 36.40 12.78 -8.22
C LEU A 49 37.51 11.81 -7.86
N THR A 50 37.66 11.48 -6.57
CA THR A 50 38.52 10.37 -6.16
C THR A 50 37.79 9.05 -6.46
N ILE A 51 38.54 8.00 -6.81
CA ILE A 51 37.99 6.64 -6.99
C ILE A 51 37.22 6.19 -5.73
N GLY A 52 37.71 6.56 -4.55
CA GLY A 52 37.04 6.29 -3.27
C GLY A 52 35.67 6.96 -3.14
N ASP A 53 35.53 8.20 -3.60
CA ASP A 53 34.26 8.93 -3.51
C ASP A 53 33.20 8.33 -4.44
N MET A 54 33.62 7.89 -5.64
CA MET A 54 32.74 7.17 -6.58
C MET A 54 32.24 5.85 -6.00
N SER A 55 33.12 5.11 -5.31
CA SER A 55 32.74 3.83 -4.69
C SER A 55 31.74 4.00 -3.53
N ARG A 56 31.89 5.05 -2.71
CA ARG A 56 30.96 5.37 -1.61
C ARG A 56 29.60 5.80 -2.15
N PHE A 57 29.60 6.61 -3.21
CA PHE A 57 28.38 7.00 -3.91
C PHE A 57 27.64 5.79 -4.49
N GLY A 58 28.35 4.90 -5.20
CA GLY A 58 27.78 3.66 -5.71
C GLY A 58 27.09 2.84 -4.63
N ALA A 59 27.77 2.61 -3.50
CA ALA A 59 27.21 1.88 -2.35
C ALA A 59 26.00 2.58 -1.72
N PHE A 60 26.02 3.91 -1.55
CA PHE A 60 24.89 4.67 -1.02
C PHE A 60 23.64 4.52 -1.90
N ILE A 61 23.80 4.72 -3.20
CA ILE A 61 22.69 4.60 -4.16
C ILE A 61 22.15 3.18 -4.23
N PHE A 62 23.04 2.20 -4.20
CA PHE A 62 22.65 0.80 -4.12
C PHE A 62 21.77 0.52 -2.89
N ASN A 63 22.15 1.02 -1.71
CA ASN A 63 21.37 0.84 -0.48
C ASN A 63 19.97 1.44 -0.60
N VAL A 64 19.86 2.69 -1.10
CA VAL A 64 18.58 3.39 -1.27
C VAL A 64 17.69 2.66 -2.28
N LEU A 65 18.24 2.28 -3.43
CA LEU A 65 17.51 1.61 -4.50
C LEU A 65 17.01 0.22 -4.08
N CYS A 66 17.84 -0.59 -3.41
CA CYS A 66 17.44 -1.91 -2.93
C CYS A 66 16.34 -1.81 -1.86
N GLY A 67 16.42 -0.83 -0.95
CA GLY A 67 15.37 -0.57 0.04
C GLY A 67 14.03 -0.22 -0.60
N ILE A 68 14.04 0.69 -1.58
CA ILE A 68 12.84 1.09 -2.32
C ILE A 68 12.27 -0.09 -3.12
N GLN A 69 13.13 -0.85 -3.82
CA GLN A 69 12.73 -2.03 -4.59
C GLN A 69 12.01 -3.04 -3.71
N LEU A 70 12.57 -3.38 -2.54
CA LEU A 70 11.98 -4.35 -1.63
C LEU A 70 10.57 -3.93 -1.16
N VAL A 71 10.42 -2.66 -0.75
CA VAL A 71 9.11 -2.12 -0.33
C VAL A 71 8.09 -2.16 -1.46
N LEU A 72 8.48 -1.74 -2.68
CA LEU A 72 7.61 -1.75 -3.85
C LEU A 72 7.22 -3.18 -4.24
N VAL A 73 8.15 -4.14 -4.18
CA VAL A 73 7.91 -5.54 -4.53
C VAL A 73 6.96 -6.20 -3.54
N ILE A 74 7.18 -6.05 -2.23
CA ILE A 74 6.30 -6.62 -1.20
C ILE A 74 4.90 -6.00 -1.31
N GLY A 75 4.81 -4.67 -1.35
CA GLY A 75 3.54 -3.95 -1.44
C GLY A 75 2.75 -4.32 -2.70
N SER A 76 3.38 -4.27 -3.87
CA SER A 76 2.71 -4.63 -5.14
C SER A 76 2.28 -6.10 -5.18
N SER A 77 3.11 -7.03 -4.69
CA SER A 77 2.78 -8.46 -4.65
C SER A 77 1.58 -8.75 -3.75
N LEU A 78 1.55 -8.17 -2.55
CA LEU A 78 0.44 -8.30 -1.61
C LEU A 78 -0.87 -7.81 -2.25
N MET A 79 -0.86 -6.60 -2.81
CA MET A 79 -2.08 -5.96 -3.31
C MET A 79 -2.59 -6.58 -4.62
N LEU A 80 -1.71 -6.88 -5.57
CA LEU A 80 -2.09 -7.45 -6.86
C LEU A 80 -2.61 -8.89 -6.70
N SER A 81 -1.95 -9.68 -5.86
CA SER A 81 -2.36 -11.05 -5.57
C SER A 81 -3.73 -11.10 -4.89
N ALA A 82 -3.86 -10.41 -3.77
CA ALA A 82 -5.11 -10.38 -3.00
C ALA A 82 -6.27 -9.77 -3.80
N GLY A 83 -6.01 -8.68 -4.53
CA GLY A 83 -7.01 -8.02 -5.37
C GLY A 83 -7.49 -8.86 -6.54
N SER A 84 -6.61 -9.67 -7.15
CA SER A 84 -6.96 -10.49 -8.32
C SER A 84 -8.00 -11.58 -8.00
N VAL A 85 -7.91 -12.18 -6.82
CA VAL A 85 -8.85 -13.20 -6.34
C VAL A 85 -10.12 -12.55 -5.79
N ALA A 86 -9.98 -11.47 -5.02
CA ALA A 86 -11.12 -10.81 -4.39
C ALA A 86 -12.09 -10.20 -5.44
N GLN A 87 -11.58 -9.75 -6.58
CA GLN A 87 -12.44 -9.29 -7.69
C GLN A 87 -13.19 -10.42 -8.37
N GLU A 88 -12.58 -11.60 -8.51
CA GLU A 88 -13.29 -12.76 -9.06
C GLU A 88 -14.44 -13.20 -8.14
N LYS A 89 -14.26 -13.03 -6.82
CA LYS A 89 -15.33 -13.22 -5.83
C LYS A 89 -16.43 -12.17 -5.98
N ASP A 90 -16.08 -10.89 -6.01
CA ASP A 90 -17.07 -9.81 -6.14
C ASP A 90 -17.89 -9.93 -7.43
N ARG A 91 -17.27 -10.36 -8.54
CA ARG A 91 -17.94 -10.61 -9.83
C ARG A 91 -18.62 -11.98 -9.95
N ARG A 92 -18.61 -12.81 -8.90
CA ARG A 92 -19.11 -14.21 -8.89
C ARG A 92 -18.50 -15.13 -9.95
N THR A 93 -17.35 -14.74 -10.52
CA THR A 93 -16.64 -15.55 -11.53
C THR A 93 -15.78 -16.65 -10.91
N LEU A 94 -15.39 -16.51 -9.64
CA LEU A 94 -14.68 -17.57 -8.91
C LEU A 94 -15.50 -18.87 -8.85
N ILE A 95 -16.82 -18.77 -8.69
CA ILE A 95 -17.71 -19.94 -8.64
C ILE A 95 -17.68 -20.69 -9.97
N ILE A 96 -17.62 -19.95 -11.09
CA ILE A 96 -17.52 -20.53 -12.43
C ILE A 96 -16.19 -21.29 -12.57
N LEU A 97 -15.07 -20.69 -12.15
CA LEU A 97 -13.77 -21.37 -12.16
C LEU A 97 -13.76 -22.65 -11.32
N LEU A 98 -14.45 -22.66 -10.18
CA LEU A 98 -14.57 -23.84 -9.31
C LEU A 98 -15.46 -24.96 -9.88
N MET A 99 -16.30 -24.66 -10.87
CA MET A 99 -17.12 -25.65 -11.59
C MET A 99 -16.39 -26.29 -12.78
N THR A 100 -15.25 -25.73 -13.21
CA THR A 100 -14.43 -26.29 -14.29
C THR A 100 -13.49 -27.39 -13.78
N ASP A 101 -12.91 -28.17 -14.71
CA ASP A 101 -11.98 -29.28 -14.42
C ASP A 101 -10.59 -28.85 -13.88
N LEU A 102 -10.48 -27.66 -13.31
CA LEU A 102 -9.23 -27.14 -12.75
C LEU A 102 -8.91 -27.77 -11.40
N ARG A 103 -7.65 -28.22 -11.24
CA ARG A 103 -7.14 -28.68 -9.93
C ARG A 103 -7.02 -27.50 -8.98
N SER A 104 -7.24 -27.72 -7.68
CA SER A 104 -7.12 -26.66 -6.68
C SER A 104 -5.74 -25.98 -6.68
N THR A 105 -4.67 -26.75 -6.92
CA THR A 105 -3.30 -26.24 -7.02
C THR A 105 -3.10 -25.37 -8.27
N GLU A 106 -3.65 -25.78 -9.42
CA GLU A 106 -3.58 -25.01 -10.67
C GLU A 106 -4.33 -23.69 -10.56
N LEU A 107 -5.44 -23.68 -9.83
CA LEU A 107 -6.21 -22.48 -9.55
C LEU A 107 -5.43 -21.52 -8.63
N VAL A 108 -4.97 -21.98 -7.46
CA VAL A 108 -4.32 -21.11 -6.47
C VAL A 108 -2.96 -20.62 -6.97
N VAL A 109 -2.09 -21.53 -7.40
CA VAL A 109 -0.73 -21.19 -7.86
C VAL A 109 -0.78 -20.45 -9.19
N GLY A 110 -1.61 -20.89 -10.13
CA GLY A 110 -1.76 -20.22 -11.43
C GLY A 110 -2.23 -18.77 -11.28
N LYS A 111 -3.18 -18.52 -10.37
CA LYS A 111 -3.67 -17.16 -10.10
C LYS A 111 -2.62 -16.29 -9.41
N ALA A 112 -1.92 -16.84 -8.42
CA ALA A 112 -0.84 -16.15 -7.72
C ALA A 112 0.29 -15.75 -8.69
N LEU A 113 0.80 -16.69 -9.48
CA LEU A 113 1.86 -16.43 -10.47
C LEU A 113 1.42 -15.48 -11.57
N GLY A 114 0.18 -15.58 -12.05
CA GLY A 114 -0.37 -14.65 -13.03
C GLY A 114 -0.42 -13.20 -12.51
N SER A 115 -0.78 -13.03 -11.23
CA SER A 115 -0.77 -11.71 -10.58
C SER A 115 0.64 -11.15 -10.34
N LEU A 116 1.64 -12.03 -10.20
CA LEU A 116 3.04 -11.67 -9.98
C LEU A 116 3.79 -11.28 -11.26
N LEU A 117 3.24 -11.54 -12.45
CA LEU A 117 3.95 -11.30 -13.71
C LEU A 117 4.45 -9.86 -13.86
N SER A 118 3.63 -8.87 -13.48
CA SER A 118 4.05 -7.47 -13.49
C SER A 118 5.15 -7.17 -12.49
N THR A 119 5.11 -7.79 -11.29
CA THR A 119 6.12 -7.57 -10.26
C THR A 119 7.44 -8.23 -10.62
N VAL A 120 7.43 -9.47 -11.12
CA VAL A 120 8.63 -10.16 -11.61
C VAL A 120 9.27 -9.38 -12.76
N THR A 121 8.47 -8.78 -13.64
CA THR A 121 9.00 -7.91 -14.70
C THR A 121 9.76 -6.71 -14.12
N LEU A 122 9.28 -6.09 -13.04
CA LEU A 122 9.96 -4.97 -12.38
C LEU A 122 11.29 -5.40 -11.76
N ILE A 123 11.31 -6.57 -11.09
CA ILE A 123 12.52 -7.18 -10.51
C ILE A 123 13.57 -7.41 -11.61
N VAL A 124 13.20 -8.10 -12.70
CA VAL A 124 14.12 -8.39 -13.81
C VAL A 124 14.62 -7.11 -14.49
N LEU A 125 13.79 -6.07 -14.57
CA LEU A 125 14.19 -4.79 -15.16
C LEU A 125 15.15 -4.00 -14.26
N PHE A 126 15.18 -4.26 -12.97
CA PHE A 126 16.06 -3.60 -12.03
C PHE A 126 17.47 -4.20 -12.02
N PHE A 127 17.60 -5.51 -12.28
CA PHE A 127 18.88 -6.20 -12.41
C PHE A 127 19.93 -5.46 -13.26
N PRO A 128 19.66 -5.06 -14.52
CA PRO A 128 20.66 -4.33 -15.32
C PRO A 128 21.00 -2.94 -14.74
N ALA A 129 20.05 -2.28 -14.06
CA ALA A 129 20.30 -1.00 -13.41
C ALA A 129 21.26 -1.16 -12.21
N LEU A 130 21.11 -2.24 -11.42
CA LEU A 130 22.03 -2.59 -10.34
C LEU A 130 23.42 -3.02 -10.87
N CYS A 131 23.46 -3.78 -11.95
CA CYS A 131 24.73 -4.13 -12.60
C CYS A 131 25.49 -2.89 -13.09
N ALA A 132 24.79 -1.89 -13.65
CA ALA A 132 25.42 -0.63 -14.05
C ALA A 132 26.05 0.11 -12.86
N LEU A 133 25.44 0.05 -11.67
CA LEU A 133 26.00 0.63 -10.44
C LEU A 133 27.27 -0.06 -9.97
N SER A 134 27.41 -1.37 -10.20
CA SER A 134 28.64 -2.10 -9.82
C SER A 134 29.90 -1.55 -10.51
N LEU A 135 29.75 -0.87 -11.66
CA LEU A 135 30.84 -0.20 -12.37
C LEU A 135 31.43 0.99 -11.59
N LEU A 136 30.67 1.57 -10.65
CA LEU A 136 31.12 2.68 -9.81
C LEU A 136 32.02 2.21 -8.65
N GLY A 137 32.11 0.89 -8.42
CA GLY A 137 32.83 0.30 -7.30
C GLY A 137 32.03 0.27 -6.00
N GLY A 138 32.51 -0.48 -5.00
CA GLY A 138 31.88 -0.61 -3.69
C GLY A 138 30.72 -1.62 -3.60
N ILE A 139 30.35 -2.26 -4.71
CA ILE A 139 29.28 -3.27 -4.78
C ILE A 139 29.83 -4.53 -5.44
N THR A 140 29.54 -5.70 -4.87
CA THR A 140 29.92 -6.99 -5.43
C THR A 140 28.77 -7.61 -6.22
N VAL A 141 29.06 -8.30 -7.33
CA VAL A 141 28.03 -8.99 -8.13
C VAL A 141 27.22 -10.02 -7.31
N PRO A 142 27.84 -10.81 -6.40
CA PRO A 142 27.07 -11.68 -5.51
C PRO A 142 26.03 -10.94 -4.65
N GLN A 143 26.33 -9.72 -4.15
CA GLN A 143 25.34 -8.93 -3.40
C GLN A 143 24.12 -8.60 -4.25
N ILE A 144 24.33 -8.20 -5.51
CA ILE A 144 23.22 -7.90 -6.44
C ILE A 144 22.34 -9.13 -6.64
N VAL A 145 22.95 -10.30 -6.88
CA VAL A 145 22.21 -11.56 -7.07
C VAL A 145 21.41 -11.91 -5.81
N TRP A 146 22.00 -11.77 -4.61
CA TRP A 146 21.29 -12.04 -3.36
C TRP A 146 20.13 -11.08 -3.09
N VAL A 147 20.28 -9.78 -3.38
CA VAL A 147 19.17 -8.82 -3.26
C VAL A 147 18.02 -9.19 -4.21
N GLU A 148 18.33 -9.57 -5.45
CA GLU A 148 17.31 -9.93 -6.44
C GLU A 148 16.61 -11.25 -6.10
N LEU A 149 17.36 -12.25 -5.62
CA LEU A 149 16.79 -13.50 -5.10
C LEU A 149 15.91 -13.25 -3.86
N LEU A 150 16.34 -12.37 -2.95
CA LEU A 150 15.56 -11.95 -1.79
C LEU A 150 14.26 -11.26 -2.22
N CYS A 151 14.31 -10.37 -3.22
CA CYS A 151 13.13 -9.72 -3.78
C CYS A 151 12.16 -10.73 -4.39
N LEU A 152 12.65 -11.70 -5.16
CA LEU A 152 11.81 -12.77 -5.74
C LEU A 152 11.16 -13.65 -4.67
N ALA A 153 11.93 -14.07 -3.65
CA ALA A 153 11.41 -14.87 -2.56
C ALA A 153 10.37 -14.11 -1.72
N SER A 154 10.64 -12.83 -1.44
CA SER A 154 9.71 -11.93 -0.75
C SER A 154 8.43 -11.70 -1.55
N ALA A 155 8.54 -11.53 -2.88
CA ALA A 155 7.38 -11.38 -3.76
C ALA A 155 6.49 -12.63 -3.74
N LEU A 156 7.08 -13.82 -3.81
CA LEU A 156 6.37 -15.09 -3.75
C LEU A 156 5.68 -15.30 -2.40
N ALA A 157 6.40 -15.05 -1.30
CA ALA A 157 5.85 -15.11 0.05
C ALA A 157 4.68 -14.14 0.25
N ALA A 158 4.84 -12.89 -0.18
CA ALA A 158 3.81 -11.86 -0.17
C ALA A 158 2.58 -12.26 -1.00
N ALA A 159 2.78 -12.80 -2.21
CA ALA A 159 1.68 -13.25 -3.06
C ALA A 159 0.97 -14.49 -2.48
N ALA A 160 1.70 -15.39 -1.83
CA ALA A 160 1.13 -16.55 -1.14
C ALA A 160 0.24 -16.11 0.03
N TRP A 161 0.71 -15.15 0.83
CA TRP A 161 -0.09 -14.55 1.89
C TRP A 161 -1.35 -13.86 1.33
N GLY A 162 -1.20 -13.01 0.30
CA GLY A 162 -2.30 -12.28 -0.31
C GLY A 162 -3.38 -13.19 -0.91
N THR A 163 -2.98 -14.24 -1.64
CA THR A 163 -3.93 -15.22 -2.20
C THR A 163 -4.59 -16.06 -1.11
N PHE A 164 -3.84 -16.51 -0.10
CA PHE A 164 -4.38 -17.25 1.04
C PHE A 164 -5.49 -16.45 1.74
N VAL A 165 -5.22 -15.19 2.08
CA VAL A 165 -6.21 -14.31 2.72
C VAL A 165 -7.42 -14.09 1.81
N ALA A 166 -7.20 -13.91 0.50
CA ALA A 166 -8.28 -13.68 -0.46
C ALA A 166 -9.20 -14.89 -0.64
N TYR A 167 -8.67 -16.12 -0.61
CA TYR A 167 -9.53 -17.31 -0.65
C TYR A 167 -10.29 -17.53 0.66
N TRP A 168 -9.73 -17.11 1.79
CA TRP A 168 -10.34 -17.23 3.13
C TRP A 168 -11.44 -16.18 3.41
N ARG A 169 -11.39 -15.02 2.75
CA ARG A 169 -12.29 -13.89 3.00
C ARG A 169 -13.21 -13.62 1.83
N ASP A 170 -14.46 -13.27 2.12
CA ASP A 170 -15.48 -13.06 1.09
C ASP A 170 -15.55 -11.63 0.59
N LYS A 171 -15.17 -10.66 1.43
CA LYS A 171 -15.24 -9.23 1.11
C LYS A 171 -13.86 -8.70 0.68
N THR A 172 -13.82 -7.93 -0.40
CA THR A 172 -12.62 -7.26 -0.92
C THR A 172 -11.93 -6.39 0.12
N PHE A 173 -12.68 -5.55 0.83
CA PHE A 173 -12.12 -4.70 1.89
C PHE A 173 -11.40 -5.53 2.97
N GLN A 174 -12.07 -6.57 3.50
CA GLN A 174 -11.48 -7.42 4.54
C GLN A 174 -10.23 -8.14 4.03
N THR A 175 -10.26 -8.59 2.78
CA THR A 175 -9.13 -9.24 2.12
C THR A 175 -7.92 -8.30 2.07
N LEU A 176 -8.08 -7.09 1.54
CA LEU A 176 -7.01 -6.12 1.42
C LEU A 176 -6.48 -5.69 2.79
N ALA A 177 -7.38 -5.43 3.74
CA ALA A 177 -7.03 -4.98 5.09
C ALA A 177 -6.23 -6.04 5.87
N ILE A 178 -6.71 -7.29 5.89
CA ILE A 178 -6.02 -8.41 6.57
C ILE A 178 -4.69 -8.71 5.87
N THR A 179 -4.60 -8.53 4.56
CA THR A 179 -3.35 -8.74 3.82
C THR A 179 -2.28 -7.76 4.27
N VAL A 180 -2.59 -6.45 4.30
CA VAL A 180 -1.64 -5.39 4.71
C VAL A 180 -1.31 -5.47 6.21
N LEU A 181 -2.33 -5.57 7.07
CA LEU A 181 -2.12 -5.67 8.52
C LEU A 181 -1.40 -6.96 8.90
N GLY A 182 -1.74 -8.07 8.25
CA GLY A 182 -1.12 -9.37 8.48
C GLY A 182 0.37 -9.37 8.14
N ALA A 183 0.75 -8.73 7.03
CA ALA A 183 2.16 -8.58 6.67
C ALA A 183 2.93 -7.73 7.70
N GLY A 184 2.36 -6.61 8.16
CA GLY A 184 2.98 -5.79 9.20
C GLY A 184 3.09 -6.50 10.55
N LEU A 185 2.03 -7.18 10.99
CA LEU A 185 2.03 -8.00 12.20
C LEU A 185 3.03 -9.15 12.12
N PHE A 186 3.14 -9.79 10.95
CA PHE A 186 4.10 -10.86 10.74
C PHE A 186 5.54 -10.37 10.97
N VAL A 187 5.91 -9.24 10.38
CA VAL A 187 7.24 -8.63 10.62
C VAL A 187 7.43 -8.30 12.11
N GLY A 188 6.43 -7.70 12.76
CA GLY A 188 6.51 -7.39 14.20
C GLY A 188 6.66 -8.62 15.08
N VAL A 189 5.94 -9.70 14.79
CA VAL A 189 6.05 -10.98 15.52
C VAL A 189 7.41 -11.62 15.32
N VAL A 190 7.95 -11.60 14.10
CA VAL A 190 9.30 -12.11 13.81
C VAL A 190 10.35 -11.37 14.63
N GLU A 191 10.30 -10.04 14.68
CA GLU A 191 11.25 -9.24 15.47
C GLU A 191 11.17 -9.54 16.97
N ILE A 192 9.96 -9.74 17.52
CA ILE A 192 9.78 -10.10 18.93
C ILE A 192 10.33 -11.50 19.22
N LEU A 193 10.09 -12.46 18.33
CA LEU A 193 10.60 -13.82 18.49
C LEU A 193 12.13 -13.86 18.42
N VAL A 194 12.72 -13.10 17.50
CA VAL A 194 14.18 -12.91 17.42
C VAL A 194 14.71 -12.32 18.72
N ALA A 195 14.10 -11.23 19.22
CA ALA A 195 14.53 -10.59 20.46
C ALA A 195 14.41 -11.52 21.68
N ALA A 196 13.42 -12.42 21.69
CA ALA A 196 13.21 -13.39 22.77
C ALA A 196 14.16 -14.60 22.70
N LEU A 197 14.52 -15.05 21.49
CA LEU A 197 15.40 -16.21 21.28
C LEU A 197 16.89 -15.86 21.39
N GLY A 198 17.26 -14.59 21.25
CA GLY A 198 18.64 -14.12 21.21
C GLY A 198 19.34 -14.39 19.87
N ASP A 199 20.55 -13.85 19.69
CA ASP A 199 21.26 -13.86 18.40
C ASP A 199 22.03 -15.17 18.09
N SER A 200 22.02 -16.17 18.97
CA SER A 200 22.81 -17.40 18.80
C SER A 200 21.93 -18.65 18.65
N GLY A 201 21.76 -19.11 17.41
CA GLY A 201 21.13 -20.40 17.10
C GLY A 201 20.50 -20.47 15.71
N LEU A 202 20.55 -21.65 15.07
CA LEU A 202 19.97 -21.89 13.74
C LEU A 202 18.48 -21.54 13.67
N VAL A 203 17.73 -21.75 14.76
CA VAL A 203 16.30 -21.41 14.83
C VAL A 203 16.09 -19.89 14.81
N ALA A 204 16.93 -19.13 15.53
CA ALA A 204 16.88 -17.67 15.52
C ALA A 204 17.28 -17.10 14.15
N GLU A 205 18.24 -17.72 13.46
CA GLU A 205 18.61 -17.36 12.09
C GLU A 205 17.48 -17.63 11.08
N ILE A 206 16.81 -18.78 11.16
CA ILE A 206 15.67 -19.11 10.29
C ILE A 206 14.51 -18.13 10.53
N ILE A 207 14.17 -17.88 11.80
CA ILE A 207 13.08 -16.95 12.16
C ILE A 207 13.47 -15.53 11.73
N GLY A 208 14.70 -15.09 12.01
CA GLY A 208 15.21 -13.80 11.55
C GLY A 208 15.22 -13.67 10.02
N GLY A 209 15.48 -14.75 9.31
CA GLY A 209 15.42 -14.84 7.85
C GLY A 209 14.02 -14.68 7.28
N LEU A 210 12.95 -14.86 8.07
CA LEU A 210 11.58 -14.56 7.63
C LEU A 210 11.32 -13.05 7.51
N ASN A 211 12.14 -12.19 8.12
CA ASN A 211 12.07 -10.76 7.90
C ASN A 211 13.01 -10.34 6.75
N PRO A 212 12.48 -9.98 5.57
CA PRO A 212 13.32 -9.58 4.44
C PRO A 212 14.06 -8.26 4.68
N PHE A 213 13.55 -7.37 5.53
CA PHE A 213 14.22 -6.10 5.85
C PHE A 213 15.51 -6.31 6.64
N ARG A 214 15.53 -7.27 7.58
CA ARG A 214 16.74 -7.65 8.34
C ARG A 214 17.80 -8.25 7.42
N THR A 215 17.36 -9.12 6.51
CA THR A 215 18.24 -9.74 5.51
C THR A 215 18.83 -8.71 4.55
N LEU A 216 18.01 -7.75 4.10
CA LEU A 216 18.50 -6.66 3.26
C LEU A 216 19.59 -5.86 3.98
N GLY A 217 19.37 -5.48 5.25
CA GLY A 217 20.38 -4.79 6.06
C GLY A 217 21.70 -5.57 6.13
N ALA A 218 21.64 -6.89 6.34
CA ALA A 218 22.82 -7.76 6.38
C ALA A 218 23.57 -7.85 5.03
N ILE A 219 22.86 -7.86 3.90
CA ILE A 219 23.47 -7.89 2.56
C ILE A 219 24.15 -6.55 2.24
N LEU A 220 23.52 -5.44 2.61
CA LEU A 220 24.00 -4.08 2.35
C LEU A 220 25.18 -3.67 3.25
N SER A 221 25.30 -4.26 4.44
CA SER A 221 26.32 -3.92 5.44
C SER A 221 27.15 -5.14 5.86
N PRO A 222 27.96 -5.72 4.95
CA PRO A 222 28.66 -6.97 5.18
C PRO A 222 29.72 -6.90 6.30
N LEU A 223 30.30 -5.71 6.55
CA LEU A 223 31.41 -5.51 7.48
C LEU A 223 30.97 -5.22 8.92
N THR A 224 29.72 -4.78 9.12
CA THR A 224 29.13 -4.57 10.46
C THR A 224 28.53 -5.84 11.04
N ALA A 225 28.27 -6.86 10.20
CA ALA A 225 27.50 -8.04 10.59
C ALA A 225 28.29 -9.06 11.45
N GLN A 226 29.62 -9.16 11.32
CA GLN A 226 30.56 -9.84 12.24
C GLN A 226 31.93 -9.97 11.55
N PRO A 227 33.05 -9.50 12.15
CA PRO A 227 34.37 -9.59 11.52
C PRO A 227 34.95 -11.03 11.43
N ASP A 228 34.47 -11.98 12.25
CA ASP A 228 35.12 -13.29 12.43
C ASP A 228 34.28 -14.52 12.05
N VAL A 229 33.04 -14.38 11.58
CA VAL A 229 32.17 -15.55 11.26
C VAL A 229 31.55 -15.44 9.87
N ALA A 230 31.87 -16.44 9.04
CA ALA A 230 31.28 -16.81 7.75
C ALA A 230 30.12 -15.93 7.19
N THR A 231 30.51 -15.03 6.30
CA THR A 231 29.82 -14.58 5.08
C THR A 231 28.33 -14.18 5.18
N PRO A 232 27.96 -12.90 4.99
CA PRO A 232 26.57 -12.45 4.79
C PRO A 232 25.78 -13.21 3.70
N VAL A 233 26.49 -13.94 2.83
CA VAL A 233 25.97 -14.89 1.84
C VAL A 233 25.21 -16.07 2.48
N ALA A 234 25.66 -16.59 3.62
CA ALA A 234 25.03 -17.74 4.28
C ALA A 234 23.65 -17.37 4.87
N PHE A 235 23.57 -16.22 5.56
CA PHE A 235 22.31 -15.71 6.11
C PHE A 235 21.31 -15.34 5.01
N ALA A 236 21.78 -14.74 3.91
CA ALA A 236 20.93 -14.45 2.74
C ALA A 236 20.33 -15.73 2.13
N GLY A 237 21.11 -16.81 2.04
CA GLY A 237 20.63 -18.12 1.58
C GLY A 237 19.53 -18.70 2.48
N ILE A 238 19.72 -18.65 3.80
CA ILE A 238 18.73 -19.12 4.79
C ILE A 238 17.43 -18.34 4.67
N SER A 239 17.51 -17.01 4.57
CA SER A 239 16.35 -16.13 4.41
C SER A 239 15.55 -16.44 3.13
N VAL A 240 16.23 -16.55 1.99
CA VAL A 240 15.60 -16.91 0.71
C VAL A 240 14.90 -18.28 0.81
N ALA A 241 15.55 -19.26 1.42
CA ALA A 241 14.97 -20.59 1.63
C ALA A 241 13.77 -20.55 2.59
N ALA A 242 13.84 -19.79 3.68
CA ALA A 242 12.77 -19.64 4.66
C ALA A 242 11.52 -18.97 4.05
N LEU A 243 11.70 -17.88 3.29
CA LEU A 243 10.61 -17.19 2.59
C LEU A 243 9.98 -18.07 1.50
N PHE A 244 10.80 -18.80 0.74
CA PHE A 244 10.30 -19.76 -0.24
C PHE A 244 9.52 -20.90 0.43
N GLY A 245 10.06 -21.45 1.52
CA GLY A 245 9.39 -22.47 2.33
C GLY A 245 8.05 -21.99 2.85
N MET A 246 7.99 -20.76 3.37
CA MET A 246 6.74 -20.13 3.80
C MET A 246 5.73 -20.00 2.66
N ALA A 247 6.17 -19.58 1.46
CA ALA A 247 5.30 -19.49 0.30
C ALA A 247 4.70 -20.86 -0.09
N VAL A 248 5.53 -21.91 -0.08
CA VAL A 248 5.08 -23.29 -0.37
C VAL A 248 4.04 -23.77 0.67
N VAL A 249 4.29 -23.53 1.96
CA VAL A 249 3.35 -23.90 3.04
C VAL A 249 2.01 -23.17 2.86
N LEU A 250 2.04 -21.86 2.58
CA LEU A 250 0.81 -21.08 2.38
C LEU A 250 0.04 -21.52 1.12
N PHE A 251 0.73 -21.76 0.00
CA PHE A 251 0.09 -22.23 -1.22
C PHE A 251 -0.51 -23.63 -1.10
N THR A 252 0.21 -24.56 -0.45
CA THR A 252 -0.30 -25.91 -0.20
C THR A 252 -1.54 -25.86 0.67
N TRP A 253 -1.48 -25.12 1.78
CA TRP A 253 -2.62 -24.96 2.68
C TRP A 253 -3.82 -24.28 2.01
N ALA A 254 -3.59 -23.20 1.24
CA ALA A 254 -4.63 -22.55 0.46
C ALA A 254 -5.26 -23.50 -0.57
N SER A 255 -4.45 -24.31 -1.25
CA SER A 255 -4.93 -25.29 -2.24
C SER A 255 -5.79 -26.39 -1.62
N LEU A 256 -5.46 -26.85 -0.41
CA LEU A 256 -6.25 -27.84 0.32
C LEU A 256 -7.60 -27.27 0.78
N ARG A 257 -7.62 -26.00 1.18
CA ARG A 257 -8.81 -25.37 1.79
C ARG A 257 -9.69 -24.61 0.81
N VAL A 258 -9.25 -24.31 -0.41
CA VAL A 258 -9.98 -23.42 -1.33
C VAL A 258 -11.42 -23.87 -1.61
N ARG A 259 -11.65 -25.18 -1.82
CA ARG A 259 -12.99 -25.75 -2.06
C ARG A 259 -13.85 -25.86 -0.81
N ILE A 260 -13.22 -25.90 0.37
CA ILE A 260 -13.92 -25.90 1.67
C ILE A 260 -14.38 -24.47 1.99
N TRP A 261 -13.54 -23.47 1.74
CA TRP A 261 -13.89 -22.07 1.98
C TRP A 261 -14.87 -21.52 0.94
N ASN A 262 -14.87 -22.04 -0.28
CA ASN A 262 -15.69 -21.52 -1.38
C ASN A 262 -16.56 -22.65 -1.98
N PRO A 263 -17.66 -23.06 -1.31
CA PRO A 263 -18.55 -24.07 -1.84
C PRO A 263 -19.34 -23.55 -3.05
N SER A 264 -19.41 -24.33 -4.14
CA SER A 264 -20.10 -23.97 -5.38
C SER A 264 -21.64 -24.05 -5.30
N ARG A 265 -22.20 -24.56 -4.20
CA ARG A 265 -23.64 -24.91 -4.06
C ARG A 265 -24.56 -23.77 -3.62
N VAL A 266 -24.11 -22.52 -3.63
CA VAL A 266 -24.93 -21.36 -3.18
C VAL A 266 -26.24 -21.21 -3.99
N VAL A 267 -26.31 -21.75 -5.20
CA VAL A 267 -27.55 -21.76 -6.01
C VAL A 267 -28.62 -22.71 -5.47
N HIS A 268 -28.24 -23.83 -4.83
CA HIS A 268 -29.21 -24.81 -4.31
C HIS A 268 -29.79 -24.40 -2.96
N PHE A 269 -29.00 -23.81 -2.06
CA PHE A 269 -29.51 -23.40 -0.74
C PHE A 269 -30.54 -22.29 -0.81
N GLN A 270 -30.44 -21.33 -1.72
CA GLN A 270 -31.47 -20.30 -1.85
C GLN A 270 -32.80 -20.89 -2.33
N GLN A 271 -32.78 -21.99 -3.08
CA GLN A 271 -33.98 -22.67 -3.58
C GLN A 271 -34.55 -23.70 -2.59
N GLU A 272 -33.69 -24.36 -1.81
CA GLU A 272 -34.07 -25.27 -0.72
C GLU A 272 -34.52 -24.51 0.53
N GLU A 273 -33.85 -23.42 0.94
CA GLU A 273 -34.34 -22.52 2.00
C GLU A 273 -35.68 -21.90 1.59
N THR A 274 -35.86 -21.43 0.35
CA THR A 274 -37.18 -20.91 -0.08
C THR A 274 -38.27 -21.99 -0.08
N LYS A 275 -37.93 -23.28 -0.26
CA LYS A 275 -38.88 -24.40 -0.23
C LYS A 275 -39.10 -24.97 1.18
N GLU A 276 -38.10 -24.95 2.06
CA GLU A 276 -38.18 -25.42 3.45
C GLU A 276 -38.72 -24.32 4.39
N GLU A 277 -38.37 -23.04 4.19
CA GLU A 277 -38.89 -21.89 4.93
C GLU A 277 -40.37 -21.60 4.61
N ALA A 278 -40.84 -21.91 3.39
CA ALA A 278 -42.27 -21.88 3.08
C ALA A 278 -43.06 -22.93 3.88
N GLY A 279 -42.41 -24.00 4.36
CA GLY A 279 -43.04 -25.08 5.13
C GLY A 279 -42.76 -25.06 6.64
N ARG A 280 -41.76 -24.32 7.13
CA ARG A 280 -41.34 -24.37 8.54
C ARG A 280 -41.06 -22.98 9.11
N SER A 281 -42.12 -22.43 9.68
CA SER A 281 -42.11 -21.59 10.88
C SER A 281 -41.39 -20.23 10.81
N ALA A 282 -42.19 -19.19 11.02
CA ALA A 282 -41.78 -17.82 11.30
C ALA A 282 -40.56 -17.76 12.25
N ALA A 283 -39.39 -17.44 11.69
CA ALA A 283 -38.26 -16.95 12.46
C ALA A 283 -38.68 -15.64 13.17
N PRO A 284 -38.16 -15.35 14.38
CA PRO A 284 -38.51 -14.11 15.07
C PRO A 284 -38.09 -12.93 14.20
N THR A 285 -39.06 -12.25 13.61
CA THR A 285 -38.85 -11.03 12.83
C THR A 285 -38.22 -10.01 13.75
N ARG A 286 -36.91 -9.82 13.60
CA ARG A 286 -36.15 -8.78 14.31
C ARG A 286 -36.90 -7.46 14.14
N ALA A 287 -37.24 -6.80 15.25
CA ALA A 287 -37.99 -5.56 15.21
C ALA A 287 -37.37 -4.59 14.18
N PRO A 288 -38.16 -4.02 13.26
CA PRO A 288 -37.63 -3.15 12.23
C PRO A 288 -36.91 -1.98 12.89
N ARG A 289 -35.62 -1.84 12.59
CA ARG A 289 -34.82 -0.73 13.11
C ARG A 289 -35.33 0.56 12.48
N PRO A 290 -35.58 1.64 13.25
CA PRO A 290 -35.97 2.91 12.68
C PRO A 290 -34.84 3.42 11.78
N VAL A 291 -35.18 3.66 10.51
CA VAL A 291 -34.25 4.22 9.52
C VAL A 291 -34.11 5.71 9.78
N TRP A 292 -32.88 6.23 9.75
CA TRP A 292 -32.65 7.67 9.96
C TRP A 292 -33.11 8.50 8.76
N ALA A 293 -33.24 9.82 8.96
CA ALA A 293 -33.57 10.78 7.89
C ALA A 293 -32.57 10.73 6.71
N ARG A 294 -31.34 10.26 6.93
CA ARG A 294 -30.35 9.95 5.88
C ARG A 294 -30.22 8.43 5.75
N PRO A 295 -30.98 7.77 4.86
CA PRO A 295 -31.07 6.32 4.80
C PRO A 295 -29.75 5.67 4.35
N LEU A 296 -29.00 6.33 3.46
CA LEU A 296 -27.69 5.85 3.01
C LEU A 296 -26.67 5.85 4.15
N LEU A 297 -26.59 6.94 4.91
CA LEU A 297 -25.68 7.01 6.05
C LEU A 297 -26.04 5.96 7.11
N TRP A 298 -27.33 5.81 7.42
CA TRP A 298 -27.82 4.75 8.31
C TRP A 298 -27.42 3.36 7.81
N ARG A 299 -27.53 3.09 6.51
CA ARG A 299 -27.11 1.82 5.94
C ARG A 299 -25.61 1.60 6.18
N GLU A 300 -24.77 2.58 5.85
CA GLU A 300 -23.32 2.46 5.99
C GLU A 300 -22.85 2.31 7.45
N THR A 301 -23.57 2.88 8.42
CA THR A 301 -23.17 2.86 9.84
C THR A 301 -23.82 1.74 10.64
N CYS A 302 -25.10 1.47 10.42
CA CYS A 302 -25.89 0.55 11.24
C CYS A 302 -25.99 -0.85 10.65
N THR A 303 -25.72 -1.04 9.35
CA THR A 303 -25.70 -2.36 8.73
C THR A 303 -24.27 -2.89 8.63
N GLU A 304 -24.12 -4.20 8.70
CA GLU A 304 -22.83 -4.88 8.54
C GLU A 304 -22.41 -4.94 7.06
N ALA A 305 -22.53 -3.82 6.33
CA ALA A 305 -22.26 -3.73 4.89
C ALA A 305 -20.84 -4.23 4.53
N TYR A 306 -19.89 -4.03 5.43
CA TYR A 306 -18.48 -4.44 5.30
C TYR A 306 -18.17 -5.80 5.96
N GLY A 307 -19.19 -6.46 6.53
CA GLY A 307 -19.16 -7.81 7.10
C GLY A 307 -18.86 -7.88 8.60
N LYS A 308 -19.34 -8.95 9.25
CA LYS A 308 -19.22 -9.22 10.70
C LYS A 308 -17.81 -9.23 11.26
N LYS A 309 -16.82 -9.53 10.42
CA LYS A 309 -15.41 -9.73 10.82
C LYS A 309 -14.56 -8.47 10.77
N VAL A 310 -15.14 -7.30 10.50
CA VAL A 310 -14.42 -6.01 10.58
C VAL A 310 -13.88 -5.76 11.98
N GLY A 311 -14.53 -6.28 13.03
CA GLY A 311 -14.00 -6.22 14.40
C GLY A 311 -12.62 -6.86 14.57
N LEU A 312 -12.31 -7.94 13.81
CA LEU A 312 -10.99 -8.59 13.85
C LEU A 312 -9.90 -7.67 13.30
N ILE A 313 -10.20 -6.92 12.23
CA ILE A 313 -9.27 -5.96 11.63
C ILE A 313 -8.96 -4.85 12.64
N LYS A 314 -10.00 -4.31 13.29
CA LYS A 314 -9.86 -3.28 14.32
C LYS A 314 -9.01 -3.79 15.49
N GLY A 315 -9.33 -4.97 16.03
CA GLY A 315 -8.57 -5.59 17.12
C GLY A 315 -7.12 -5.87 16.76
N ALA A 316 -6.86 -6.42 15.57
CA ALA A 316 -5.50 -6.66 15.07
C ALA A 316 -4.68 -5.36 14.98
N TYR A 317 -5.31 -4.25 14.60
CA TYR A 317 -4.63 -2.97 14.53
C TYR A 317 -4.30 -2.37 15.91
N PHE A 318 -5.13 -2.61 16.93
CA PHE A 318 -4.78 -2.33 18.32
C PHE A 318 -3.60 -3.19 18.83
N VAL A 319 -3.46 -4.42 18.34
CA VAL A 319 -2.27 -5.23 18.63
C VAL A 319 -1.02 -4.58 18.02
N VAL A 320 -1.08 -4.10 16.76
CA VAL A 320 0.03 -3.35 16.13
C VAL A 320 0.41 -2.13 16.98
N LEU A 321 -0.58 -1.37 17.48
CA LEU A 321 -0.33 -0.27 18.41
C LEU A 321 0.46 -0.71 19.65
N GLY A 322 0.03 -1.81 20.27
CA GLY A 322 0.73 -2.40 21.42
C GLY A 322 2.18 -2.77 21.09
N LEU A 323 2.42 -3.41 19.94
CA LEU A 323 3.77 -3.76 19.49
C LEU A 323 4.64 -2.52 19.24
N CYS A 324 4.10 -1.47 18.61
CA CYS A 324 4.81 -0.22 18.40
C CYS A 324 5.18 0.46 19.73
N LEU A 325 4.28 0.45 20.71
CA LEU A 325 4.56 1.02 22.04
C LEU A 325 5.62 0.22 22.79
N LEU A 326 5.60 -1.12 22.69
CA LEU A 326 6.62 -1.97 23.26
C LEU A 326 7.98 -1.72 22.60
N TRP A 327 8.03 -1.63 21.27
CA TRP A 327 9.27 -1.37 20.53
C TRP A 327 9.88 -0.02 20.90
N VAL A 328 9.06 1.03 21.01
CA VAL A 328 9.53 2.35 21.46
C VAL A 328 9.99 2.32 22.92
N ALA A 329 9.32 1.55 23.78
CA ALA A 329 9.73 1.42 25.18
C ALA A 329 11.02 0.60 25.36
N SER A 330 11.30 -0.35 24.47
CA SER A 330 12.55 -1.14 24.47
C SER A 330 13.71 -0.44 23.77
N SER A 331 13.44 0.60 22.98
CA SER A 331 14.47 1.37 22.28
C SER A 331 15.23 2.25 23.27
N SER A 332 16.55 2.15 23.31
CA SER A 332 17.40 3.00 24.16
C SER A 332 17.45 4.44 23.63
N ALA A 333 17.69 5.41 24.53
CA ALA A 333 17.81 6.82 24.15
C ALA A 333 19.00 7.12 23.22
N ASP A 334 20.02 6.25 23.24
CA ASP A 334 21.20 6.31 22.36
C ASP A 334 21.01 5.57 21.01
N SER A 335 19.78 5.12 20.70
CA SER A 335 19.49 4.48 19.41
C SER A 335 19.79 5.44 18.26
N GLU A 336 20.57 4.98 17.26
CA GLU A 336 20.86 5.76 16.07
C GLU A 336 19.56 6.26 15.41
N LEU A 337 19.51 7.56 15.13
CA LEU A 337 18.41 8.16 14.37
C LEU A 337 18.41 7.55 12.96
N LEU A 338 17.28 6.96 12.55
CA LEU A 338 17.09 6.51 11.17
C LEU A 338 17.17 7.74 10.25
N LEU A 339 18.01 7.67 9.21
CA LEU A 339 18.33 8.82 8.35
C LEU A 339 18.84 10.06 9.13
N GLY A 340 19.48 9.89 10.30
CA GLY A 340 20.03 11.02 11.07
C GLY A 340 18.98 12.08 11.47
N SER A 341 17.69 11.74 11.45
CA SER A 341 16.58 12.68 11.71
C SER A 341 15.30 12.03 12.25
N LEU A 342 15.06 10.74 12.03
CA LEU A 342 13.84 10.06 12.48
C LEU A 342 14.10 9.27 13.77
N SER A 343 13.39 9.63 14.84
CA SER A 343 13.38 8.86 16.08
C SER A 343 12.58 7.56 15.94
N PRO A 344 12.84 6.53 16.77
CA PRO A 344 12.02 5.32 16.81
C PRO A 344 10.52 5.63 16.97
N ALA A 345 10.16 6.57 17.86
CA ALA A 345 8.78 7.01 18.02
C ALA A 345 8.19 7.62 16.73
N GLY A 346 8.98 8.39 15.98
CA GLY A 346 8.58 8.92 14.68
C GLY A 346 8.31 7.84 13.64
N VAL A 347 9.19 6.83 13.56
CA VAL A 347 9.03 5.69 12.63
C VAL A 347 7.79 4.87 12.97
N ALA A 348 7.56 4.60 14.25
CA ALA A 348 6.35 3.90 14.71
C ALA A 348 5.07 4.69 14.35
N PHE A 349 5.04 6.00 14.60
CA PHE A 349 3.91 6.84 14.24
C PHE A 349 3.67 6.89 12.72
N VAL A 350 4.73 6.99 11.92
CA VAL A 350 4.64 6.95 10.44
C VAL A 350 4.07 5.60 9.99
N GLY A 351 4.58 4.47 10.49
CA GLY A 351 4.07 3.14 10.13
C GLY A 351 2.58 2.96 10.45
N LEU A 352 2.14 3.37 11.64
CA LEU A 352 0.72 3.40 12.02
C LEU A 352 -0.07 4.35 11.11
N SER A 353 0.40 5.57 10.89
CA SER A 353 -0.33 6.54 10.07
C SER A 353 -0.49 6.07 8.62
N LEU A 354 0.56 5.52 8.00
CA LEU A 354 0.53 5.01 6.64
C LEU A 354 -0.42 3.82 6.49
N THR A 355 -0.41 2.89 7.45
CA THR A 355 -1.34 1.75 7.45
C THR A 355 -2.78 2.21 7.63
N ALA A 356 -3.06 3.16 8.52
CA ALA A 356 -4.38 3.77 8.67
C ALA A 356 -4.86 4.44 7.37
N LEU A 357 -4.01 5.23 6.72
CA LEU A 357 -4.33 5.89 5.44
C LEU A 357 -4.63 4.88 4.32
N LEU A 358 -3.84 3.80 4.22
CA LEU A 358 -4.09 2.72 3.27
C LEU A 358 -5.42 2.01 3.52
N LEU A 359 -5.75 1.73 4.78
CA LEU A 359 -7.01 1.06 5.13
C LEU A 359 -8.23 1.95 4.87
N VAL A 360 -8.16 3.24 5.24
CA VAL A 360 -9.23 4.21 4.97
C VAL A 360 -9.44 4.35 3.46
N ASN A 361 -8.35 4.48 2.69
CA ASN A 361 -8.41 4.54 1.23
C ASN A 361 -8.99 3.25 0.63
N ALA A 362 -8.55 2.08 1.10
CA ALA A 362 -9.06 0.78 0.64
C ALA A 362 -10.56 0.65 0.92
N GLN A 363 -11.04 1.07 2.08
CA GLN A 363 -12.49 1.10 2.36
C GLN A 363 -13.21 2.07 1.42
N ALA A 364 -12.65 3.25 1.21
CA ALA A 364 -13.26 4.26 0.36
C ALA A 364 -13.45 3.75 -1.08
N VAL A 365 -12.41 3.17 -1.70
CA VAL A 365 -12.54 2.60 -3.05
C VAL A 365 -13.52 1.43 -3.09
N THR A 366 -13.46 0.55 -2.09
CA THR A 366 -14.31 -0.66 -2.06
C THR A 366 -15.78 -0.34 -1.82
N SER A 367 -16.10 0.74 -1.10
CA SER A 367 -17.47 1.17 -0.79
C SER A 367 -18.37 1.37 -2.02
N LEU A 368 -17.79 1.71 -3.17
CA LEU A 368 -18.50 1.88 -4.43
C LEU A 368 -18.23 0.74 -5.41
N THR A 369 -16.98 0.28 -5.47
CA THR A 369 -16.60 -0.76 -6.43
C THR A 369 -17.28 -2.10 -6.14
N SER A 370 -17.50 -2.44 -4.86
CA SER A 370 -18.24 -3.65 -4.49
C SER A 370 -19.73 -3.57 -4.85
N GLU A 371 -20.31 -2.38 -4.79
CA GLU A 371 -21.71 -2.16 -5.20
C GLU A 371 -21.89 -2.23 -6.71
N ARG A 372 -20.89 -1.72 -7.43
CA ARG A 372 -20.87 -1.81 -8.88
C ARG A 372 -20.68 -3.25 -9.36
N ASP A 373 -19.67 -3.96 -8.86
CA ASP A 373 -19.46 -5.36 -9.24
C ASP A 373 -20.63 -6.26 -8.80
N GLY A 374 -21.33 -5.87 -7.72
CA GLY A 374 -22.56 -6.52 -7.26
C GLY A 374 -23.85 -6.07 -7.96
N GLN A 375 -23.79 -5.18 -8.97
CA GLN A 375 -24.93 -4.64 -9.71
C GLN A 375 -26.00 -3.94 -8.85
N THR A 376 -25.65 -3.47 -7.64
CA THR A 376 -26.57 -2.73 -6.77
C THR A 376 -26.47 -1.22 -6.95
N LEU A 377 -25.39 -0.74 -7.58
CA LEU A 377 -25.22 0.68 -7.90
C LEU A 377 -26.35 1.21 -8.79
N GLU A 378 -26.75 0.46 -9.81
CA GLU A 378 -27.80 0.88 -10.75
C GLU A 378 -29.15 1.08 -10.05
N LEU A 379 -29.47 0.24 -9.06
CA LEU A 379 -30.66 0.39 -8.23
C LEU A 379 -30.63 1.68 -7.42
N LEU A 380 -29.46 2.07 -6.88
CA LEU A 380 -29.31 3.33 -6.16
C LEU A 380 -29.44 4.53 -7.10
N LEU A 381 -28.99 4.42 -8.36
CA LEU A 381 -29.09 5.49 -9.34
C LEU A 381 -30.54 5.77 -9.80
N VAL A 382 -31.46 4.81 -9.64
CA VAL A 382 -32.89 5.00 -9.94
C VAL A 382 -33.65 5.68 -8.79
N THR A 383 -33.05 5.76 -7.59
CA THR A 383 -33.68 6.39 -6.42
C THR A 383 -33.60 7.92 -6.45
N GLU A 384 -34.40 8.60 -5.63
CA GLU A 384 -34.42 10.07 -5.53
C GLU A 384 -33.23 10.68 -4.76
N VAL A 385 -32.18 9.90 -4.50
CA VAL A 385 -31.01 10.36 -3.73
C VAL A 385 -30.22 11.40 -4.53
N SER A 386 -29.98 12.56 -3.90
CA SER A 386 -29.13 13.60 -4.48
C SER A 386 -27.64 13.25 -4.46
N ALA A 387 -26.88 13.81 -5.41
CA ALA A 387 -25.42 13.72 -5.48
C ALA A 387 -24.72 13.98 -4.13
N LYS A 388 -25.11 15.09 -3.51
CA LYS A 388 -24.56 15.58 -2.23
C LYS A 388 -24.82 14.57 -1.13
N GLU A 389 -26.07 14.12 -1.02
CA GLU A 389 -26.45 13.13 -0.02
C GLU A 389 -25.69 11.82 -0.22
N PHE A 390 -25.55 11.36 -1.46
CA PHE A 390 -24.80 10.14 -1.78
C PHE A 390 -23.33 10.24 -1.35
N ILE A 391 -22.61 11.28 -1.81
CA ILE A 391 -21.18 11.45 -1.54
C ILE A 391 -20.91 11.64 -0.04
N PHE A 392 -21.65 12.54 0.63
CA PHE A 392 -21.44 12.79 2.06
C PHE A 392 -21.85 11.61 2.93
N SER A 393 -22.89 10.85 2.55
CA SER A 393 -23.27 9.64 3.29
C SER A 393 -22.21 8.56 3.15
N LYS A 394 -21.62 8.37 1.97
CA LYS A 394 -20.50 7.44 1.73
C LYS A 394 -19.27 7.86 2.53
N LEU A 395 -18.82 9.11 2.41
CA LEU A 395 -17.69 9.64 3.19
C LEU A 395 -17.91 9.49 4.70
N GLY A 396 -19.08 9.88 5.21
CA GLY A 396 -19.43 9.74 6.61
C GLY A 396 -19.43 8.29 7.08
N GLY A 397 -19.97 7.38 6.27
CA GLY A 397 -19.95 5.94 6.54
C GLY A 397 -18.54 5.36 6.61
N ILE A 398 -17.65 5.77 5.69
CA ILE A 398 -16.24 5.36 5.68
C ILE A 398 -15.54 5.84 6.95
N LEU A 399 -15.63 7.13 7.27
CA LEU A 399 -14.99 7.70 8.46
C LEU A 399 -15.53 7.12 9.76
N PHE A 400 -16.84 6.87 9.84
CA PHE A 400 -17.44 6.26 11.02
C PHE A 400 -17.01 4.80 11.21
N ASN A 401 -16.98 4.00 10.14
CA ASN A 401 -16.55 2.61 10.24
C ASN A 401 -15.05 2.50 10.56
N MET A 402 -14.24 3.45 10.09
CA MET A 402 -12.79 3.49 10.31
C MET A 402 -12.36 4.28 11.52
N LYS A 403 -13.29 4.78 12.35
CA LYS A 403 -12.96 5.63 13.50
C LYS A 403 -11.94 5.00 14.45
N GLU A 404 -12.00 3.68 14.67
CA GLU A 404 -11.03 2.97 15.52
C GLU A 404 -9.66 2.89 14.86
N VAL A 405 -9.60 2.71 13.54
CA VAL A 405 -8.34 2.71 12.77
C VAL A 405 -7.74 4.11 12.72
N ILE A 406 -8.56 5.15 12.61
CA ILE A 406 -8.12 6.55 12.68
C ILE A 406 -7.68 6.90 14.10
N ALA A 407 -8.34 6.34 15.13
CA ALA A 407 -8.01 6.59 16.53
C ALA A 407 -6.66 6.02 16.93
N VAL A 408 -6.21 4.89 16.37
CA VAL A 408 -4.96 4.22 16.80
C VAL A 408 -3.71 5.12 16.66
N PRO A 409 -3.40 5.76 15.51
CA PRO A 409 -2.28 6.72 15.43
C PRO A 409 -2.44 7.91 16.39
N LEU A 410 -3.68 8.38 16.59
CA LEU A 410 -3.96 9.49 17.52
C LEU A 410 -3.71 9.08 18.98
N LEU A 411 -4.09 7.85 19.36
CA LEU A 411 -3.79 7.27 20.68
C LEU A 411 -2.29 7.07 20.87
N PHE A 412 -1.55 6.68 19.81
CA PHE A 412 -0.10 6.63 19.87
C PHE A 412 0.50 8.02 20.12
N ALA A 413 0.09 9.04 19.36
CA ALA A 413 0.54 10.42 19.57
C ALA A 413 0.20 10.93 20.98
N LEU A 414 -0.99 10.61 21.49
CA LEU A 414 -1.41 10.94 22.85
C LEU A 414 -0.51 10.24 23.89
N SER A 415 -0.16 8.98 23.67
CA SER A 415 0.75 8.25 24.57
C SER A 415 2.16 8.86 24.60
N MET A 416 2.63 9.41 23.48
CA MET A 416 3.93 10.11 23.42
C MET A 416 3.87 11.46 24.14
N LEU A 417 2.74 12.17 24.04
CA LEU A 417 2.48 13.38 24.81
C LEU A 417 2.50 13.09 26.32
N LEU A 418 1.81 12.03 26.76
CA LEU A 418 1.79 11.60 28.16
C LEU A 418 3.16 11.16 28.70
N ARG A 419 4.05 10.68 27.83
CA ARG A 419 5.44 10.32 28.14
C ARG A 419 6.41 11.50 28.09
N ASN A 420 5.91 12.73 27.88
CA ASN A 420 6.71 13.95 27.67
C ASN A 420 7.73 13.85 26.52
N SER A 421 7.53 12.93 25.58
CA SER A 421 8.40 12.76 24.40
C SER A 421 7.98 13.65 23.23
N LEU A 422 6.79 14.25 23.30
CA LEU A 422 6.22 15.07 22.24
C LEU A 422 5.58 16.33 22.85
N PRO A 423 6.02 17.54 22.47
CA PRO A 423 5.50 18.77 23.06
C PRO A 423 4.04 19.03 22.62
N ILE A 424 3.28 19.76 23.45
CA ILE A 424 1.85 20.01 23.25
C ILE A 424 1.56 20.64 21.88
N ASP A 425 2.37 21.60 21.44
CA ASP A 425 2.17 22.26 20.15
C ASP A 425 2.33 21.28 18.98
N ALA A 426 3.39 20.45 19.03
CA ALA A 426 3.62 19.41 18.02
C ALA A 426 2.50 18.36 18.01
N PHE A 427 1.90 18.07 19.17
CA PHE A 427 0.77 17.14 19.25
C PHE A 427 -0.41 17.64 18.41
N PHE A 428 -0.80 18.91 18.58
CA PHE A 428 -1.88 19.48 17.79
C PHE A 428 -1.55 19.52 16.30
N TYR A 429 -0.31 19.86 15.93
CA TYR A 429 0.09 19.88 14.52
C TYR A 429 0.02 18.49 13.88
N VAL A 430 0.51 17.46 14.58
CA VAL A 430 0.45 16.07 14.11
C VAL A 430 -1.00 15.59 14.00
N VAL A 431 -1.85 15.87 14.98
CA VAL A 431 -3.27 15.47 14.97
C VAL A 431 -4.01 16.12 13.81
N ILE A 432 -3.90 17.44 13.65
CA ILE A 432 -4.60 18.18 12.59
C ILE A 432 -4.09 17.76 11.21
N GLY A 433 -2.76 17.65 11.05
CA GLY A 433 -2.15 17.20 9.80
C GLY A 433 -2.57 15.78 9.43
N PHE A 434 -2.57 14.85 10.38
CA PHE A 434 -3.02 13.47 10.16
C PHE A 434 -4.49 13.40 9.75
N LEU A 435 -5.39 14.12 10.44
CA LEU A 435 -6.81 14.14 10.09
C LEU A 435 -7.06 14.72 8.70
N ALA A 436 -6.30 15.74 8.28
CA ALA A 436 -6.35 16.27 6.92
C ALA A 436 -5.95 15.22 5.88
N LEU A 437 -4.89 14.45 6.15
CA LEU A 437 -4.47 13.33 5.29
C LEU A 437 -5.50 12.18 5.26
N VAL A 438 -6.20 11.92 6.37
CA VAL A 438 -7.29 10.93 6.42
C VAL A 438 -8.44 11.36 5.51
N CYS A 439 -8.85 12.63 5.57
CA CYS A 439 -9.86 13.19 4.67
C CYS A 439 -9.44 13.09 3.20
N PHE A 440 -8.18 13.44 2.90
CA PHE A 440 -7.60 13.28 1.56
C PHE A 440 -7.63 11.82 1.10
N GLY A 441 -7.20 10.88 1.95
CA GLY A 441 -7.14 9.47 1.60
C GLY A 441 -8.50 8.83 1.35
N ALA A 442 -9.51 9.22 2.15
CA ALA A 442 -10.90 8.82 1.94
C ALA A 442 -11.44 9.38 0.60
N MET A 443 -11.23 10.67 0.34
CA MET A 443 -11.73 11.29 -0.88
C MET A 443 -11.02 10.78 -2.14
N LEU A 444 -9.71 10.55 -2.09
CA LEU A 444 -8.93 9.94 -3.17
C LEU A 444 -9.46 8.53 -3.52
N GLY A 445 -9.88 7.78 -2.50
CA GLY A 445 -10.50 6.46 -2.68
C GLY A 445 -11.83 6.54 -3.42
N LEU A 446 -12.72 7.43 -2.98
CA LEU A 446 -13.98 7.67 -3.65
C LEU A 446 -13.81 8.21 -5.08
N HIS A 447 -12.91 9.18 -5.27
CA HIS A 447 -12.60 9.76 -6.58
C HIS A 447 -12.15 8.70 -7.58
N ALA A 448 -11.23 7.82 -7.17
CA ALA A 448 -10.77 6.71 -8.01
C ALA A 448 -11.91 5.72 -8.33
N SER A 449 -12.78 5.43 -7.36
CA SER A 449 -13.92 4.52 -7.57
C SER A 449 -14.95 5.05 -8.58
N LEU A 450 -15.20 6.36 -8.58
CA LEU A 450 -16.10 7.05 -9.51
C LEU A 450 -15.48 7.20 -10.92
N SER A 451 -14.16 7.39 -10.97
CA SER A 451 -13.43 7.63 -12.23
C SER A 451 -13.21 6.38 -13.07
N TYR A 452 -13.14 5.20 -12.45
CA TYR A 452 -12.74 3.96 -13.12
C TYR A 452 -13.86 2.93 -13.13
N GLU A 453 -14.37 2.54 -14.31
CA GLU A 453 -15.42 1.53 -14.49
C GLU A 453 -15.01 0.11 -14.03
N ASN A 454 -13.73 -0.22 -14.17
CA ASN A 454 -13.20 -1.50 -13.69
C ASN A 454 -12.67 -1.35 -12.27
N SER A 455 -13.19 -2.16 -11.34
CA SER A 455 -12.82 -2.12 -9.92
C SER A 455 -11.34 -2.41 -9.69
N ARG A 456 -10.76 -3.30 -10.51
CA ARG A 456 -9.31 -3.52 -10.53
C ARG A 456 -8.51 -2.27 -10.78
N SER A 457 -8.92 -1.51 -11.78
CA SER A 457 -8.22 -0.28 -12.15
C SER A 457 -8.46 0.82 -11.11
N ALA A 458 -9.66 0.91 -10.52
CA ALA A 458 -9.96 1.85 -9.44
C ALA A 458 -9.10 1.60 -8.19
N ILE A 459 -9.09 0.35 -7.70
CA ILE A 459 -8.31 -0.09 -6.53
C ILE A 459 -6.82 0.15 -6.78
N LEU A 460 -6.31 -0.28 -7.93
CA LEU A 460 -4.90 -0.15 -8.28
C LEU A 460 -4.49 1.32 -8.49
N ASN A 461 -5.37 2.16 -9.02
CA ASN A 461 -5.09 3.59 -9.17
C ASN A 461 -5.02 4.29 -7.82
N SER A 462 -6.01 4.09 -6.95
CA SER A 462 -6.08 4.79 -5.66
C SER A 462 -4.97 4.36 -4.70
N LEU A 463 -4.79 3.05 -4.54
CA LEU A 463 -3.71 2.53 -3.70
C LEU A 463 -2.35 2.81 -4.34
N GLY A 464 -2.24 2.70 -5.66
CA GLY A 464 -1.04 3.08 -6.40
C GLY A 464 -0.66 4.55 -6.18
N THR A 465 -1.62 5.47 -6.13
CA THR A 465 -1.34 6.88 -5.80
C THR A 465 -0.91 7.09 -4.37
N MET A 466 -1.51 6.38 -3.41
CA MET A 466 -1.06 6.42 -2.01
C MET A 466 0.38 5.93 -1.88
N PHE A 467 0.69 4.77 -2.46
CA PHE A 467 2.05 4.23 -2.50
C PHE A 467 3.02 5.17 -3.20
N PHE A 468 2.62 5.73 -4.34
CA PHE A 468 3.44 6.71 -5.07
C PHE A 468 3.77 7.93 -4.22
N LEU A 469 2.78 8.50 -3.52
CA LEU A 469 2.99 9.64 -2.63
C LEU A 469 3.91 9.25 -1.45
N PHE A 470 3.69 8.11 -0.81
CA PHE A 470 4.50 7.69 0.35
C PHE A 470 5.95 7.40 -0.03
N VAL A 471 6.17 6.59 -1.07
CA VAL A 471 7.51 6.27 -1.56
C VAL A 471 8.17 7.53 -2.10
N GLY A 472 7.42 8.38 -2.82
CA GLY A 472 7.97 9.63 -3.35
C GLY A 472 8.39 10.61 -2.26
N ILE A 473 7.58 10.79 -1.23
CA ILE A 473 7.92 11.61 -0.05
C ILE A 473 9.13 11.03 0.68
N PHE A 474 9.19 9.70 0.86
CA PHE A 474 10.33 9.04 1.48
C PHE A 474 11.63 9.29 0.70
N VAL A 475 11.60 9.13 -0.63
CA VAL A 475 12.73 9.44 -1.51
C VAL A 475 13.14 10.90 -1.38
N CYS A 476 12.19 11.85 -1.39
CA CYS A 476 12.49 13.26 -1.17
C CYS A 476 13.21 13.50 0.16
N ILE A 477 12.73 12.91 1.26
CA ILE A 477 13.36 13.06 2.57
C ILE A 477 14.80 12.54 2.53
N VAL A 478 15.02 11.34 1.98
CA VAL A 478 16.36 10.74 1.84
C VAL A 478 17.29 11.69 1.08
N LEU A 479 16.83 12.19 -0.07
CA LEU A 479 17.63 13.07 -0.91
C LEU A 479 17.96 14.40 -0.21
N ILE A 480 17.02 15.01 0.53
CA ILE A 480 17.23 16.29 1.22
C ILE A 480 18.14 16.13 2.44
N VAL A 481 18.01 15.03 3.19
CA VAL A 481 18.83 14.76 4.37
C VAL A 481 20.31 14.57 3.99
N GLU A 482 20.58 13.86 2.90
CA GLU A 482 21.95 13.67 2.39
C GLU A 482 22.54 14.99 1.85
N ALA A 483 21.68 15.85 1.34
CA ALA A 483 21.99 17.10 0.66
C ALA A 483 22.44 18.27 1.55
N ARG A 484 22.46 18.14 2.89
CA ARG A 484 22.54 19.26 3.86
C ARG A 484 23.67 20.27 3.63
N SER A 485 24.69 19.96 2.83
CA SER A 485 25.84 20.84 2.57
C SER A 485 25.71 21.79 1.36
N SER A 486 24.76 21.64 0.43
CA SER A 486 24.71 22.50 -0.79
C SER A 486 23.33 22.63 -1.46
N TYR A 487 22.39 23.34 -0.81
CA TYR A 487 21.01 23.51 -1.29
C TYR A 487 20.87 24.11 -2.71
N GLN A 488 21.74 25.06 -3.10
CA GLN A 488 21.64 25.76 -4.39
C GLN A 488 21.96 24.87 -5.60
N MET A 489 22.91 23.94 -5.48
CA MET A 489 23.31 23.05 -6.59
C MET A 489 22.32 21.90 -6.82
N GLN A 490 21.32 21.76 -5.94
CA GLN A 490 20.42 20.61 -5.90
C GLN A 490 18.98 20.96 -6.34
N PHE A 491 18.72 22.24 -6.64
CA PHE A 491 17.40 22.70 -7.10
C PHE A 491 16.94 21.98 -8.38
N VAL A 492 17.84 21.71 -9.32
CA VAL A 492 17.52 21.04 -10.60
C VAL A 492 17.07 19.57 -10.40
N PRO A 493 17.79 18.74 -9.64
CA PRO A 493 17.31 17.43 -9.21
C PRO A 493 15.94 17.42 -8.56
N PHE A 494 15.70 18.32 -7.60
CA PHE A 494 14.42 18.43 -6.92
C PHE A 494 13.30 18.87 -7.87
N LEU A 495 13.57 19.81 -8.77
CA LEU A 495 12.59 20.25 -9.78
C LEU A 495 12.20 19.10 -10.70
N THR A 496 13.14 18.24 -11.09
CA THR A 496 12.86 17.07 -11.92
C THR A 496 11.93 16.09 -11.20
N PHE A 497 12.18 15.84 -9.91
CA PHE A 497 11.32 15.00 -9.09
C PHE A 497 9.91 15.61 -8.90
N ILE A 498 9.84 16.91 -8.64
CA ILE A 498 8.59 17.68 -8.51
C ILE A 498 7.78 17.60 -9.80
N VAL A 499 8.40 17.87 -10.96
CA VAL A 499 7.73 17.82 -12.27
C VAL A 499 7.27 16.40 -12.59
N GLY A 500 8.12 15.39 -12.38
CA GLY A 500 7.76 13.99 -12.58
C GLY A 500 6.58 13.56 -11.70
N GLY A 501 6.59 13.97 -10.42
CA GLY A 501 5.49 13.72 -9.50
C GLY A 501 4.20 14.44 -9.88
N SER A 502 4.30 15.67 -10.38
CA SER A 502 3.15 16.44 -10.86
C SER A 502 2.50 15.78 -12.07
N ILE A 503 3.30 15.28 -13.02
CA ILE A 503 2.79 14.53 -14.19
C ILE A 503 2.10 13.23 -13.74
N ALA A 504 2.72 12.47 -12.84
CA ALA A 504 2.15 11.22 -12.34
C ALA A 504 0.81 11.44 -11.61
N LEU A 505 0.73 12.47 -10.76
CA LEU A 505 -0.50 12.84 -10.06
C LEU A 505 -1.57 13.34 -11.04
N TRP A 506 -1.19 14.13 -12.05
CA TRP A 506 -2.10 14.60 -13.07
C TRP A 506 -2.74 13.44 -13.83
N VAL A 507 -1.94 12.48 -14.30
CA VAL A 507 -2.45 11.28 -14.98
C VAL A 507 -3.42 10.49 -14.11
N SER A 508 -3.14 10.39 -12.80
CA SER A 508 -4.01 9.65 -11.89
C SER A 508 -5.32 10.38 -11.56
N LEU A 509 -5.26 11.69 -11.30
CA LEU A 509 -6.40 12.46 -10.82
C LEU A 509 -7.35 12.89 -11.95
N THR A 510 -6.83 13.13 -13.16
CA THR A 510 -7.52 13.89 -14.21
C THR A 510 -8.17 13.00 -15.29
N ARG A 511 -8.16 11.67 -15.15
CA ARG A 511 -8.53 10.73 -16.22
C ARG A 511 -9.93 10.90 -16.84
N ARG A 512 -10.98 10.97 -16.03
CA ARG A 512 -12.38 11.02 -16.52
C ARG A 512 -12.94 12.44 -16.56
N ASN A 513 -12.64 13.22 -15.52
CA ASN A 513 -13.16 14.58 -15.33
C ASN A 513 -11.98 15.56 -15.20
N PRO A 514 -11.36 15.98 -16.32
CA PRO A 514 -10.32 16.99 -16.26
C PRO A 514 -10.88 18.31 -15.75
N SER A 515 -10.31 18.84 -14.67
CA SER A 515 -10.63 20.17 -14.16
C SER A 515 -9.35 20.96 -13.92
N THR A 516 -9.42 22.29 -14.10
CA THR A 516 -8.30 23.19 -13.79
C THR A 516 -7.89 23.09 -12.33
N ALA A 517 -8.86 22.90 -11.41
CA ALA A 517 -8.59 22.68 -10.00
C ALA A 517 -7.75 21.42 -9.74
N LEU A 518 -8.03 20.30 -10.42
CA LEU A 518 -7.23 19.08 -10.32
C LEU A 518 -5.85 19.22 -10.97
N GLN A 519 -5.73 20.01 -12.04
CA GLN A 519 -4.45 20.33 -12.66
C GLN A 519 -3.56 21.14 -11.72
N ILE A 520 -4.10 22.21 -11.12
CA ILE A 520 -3.40 23.03 -10.13
C ILE A 520 -3.02 22.19 -8.91
N SER A 521 -3.94 21.34 -8.44
CA SER A 521 -3.70 20.39 -7.36
C SER A 521 -2.52 19.46 -7.65
N ALA A 522 -2.51 18.84 -8.82
CA ALA A 522 -1.44 17.93 -9.23
C ALA A 522 -0.10 18.65 -9.37
N ALA A 523 -0.08 19.88 -9.87
CA ALA A 523 1.13 20.69 -10.01
C ALA A 523 1.70 21.19 -8.67
N THR A 524 0.82 21.54 -7.72
CA THR A 524 1.22 22.17 -6.45
C THR A 524 1.57 21.15 -5.36
N LEU A 525 0.94 19.97 -5.35
CA LEU A 525 1.18 18.93 -4.34
C LEU A 525 2.67 18.61 -4.15
N PRO A 526 3.43 18.20 -5.19
CA PRO A 526 4.84 17.86 -5.01
C PRO A 526 5.68 19.04 -4.53
N PHE A 527 5.41 20.25 -5.03
CA PHE A 527 6.13 21.46 -4.65
C PHE A 527 5.95 21.81 -3.16
N PHE A 528 4.70 21.81 -2.67
CA PHE A 528 4.45 22.10 -1.26
C PHE A 528 4.85 20.96 -0.33
N THR A 529 4.83 19.70 -0.78
CA THR A 529 5.41 18.61 0.01
C THR A 529 6.92 18.77 0.17
N PHE A 530 7.62 19.22 -0.88
CA PHE A 530 9.03 19.57 -0.79
C PHE A 530 9.26 20.72 0.20
N TYR A 531 8.45 21.80 0.11
CA TYR A 531 8.51 22.92 1.06
C TYR A 531 8.26 22.48 2.52
N ALA A 532 7.31 21.57 2.74
CA ALA A 532 7.03 21.00 4.06
C ALA A 532 8.24 20.24 4.60
N ILE A 533 8.87 19.37 3.79
CA ILE A 533 10.04 18.60 4.23
C ILE A 533 11.21 19.53 4.57
N SER A 534 11.49 20.52 3.71
CA SER A 534 12.54 21.50 3.95
C SER A 534 12.28 22.34 5.21
N SER A 535 11.04 22.75 5.44
CA SER A 535 10.65 23.48 6.66
C SER A 535 10.81 22.63 7.92
N PHE A 536 10.44 21.35 7.85
CA PHE A 536 10.62 20.40 8.95
C PHE A 536 12.10 20.23 9.31
N LEU A 537 12.98 20.10 8.32
CA LEU A 537 14.42 19.98 8.55
C LEU A 537 15.07 21.26 9.08
N LEU A 538 14.45 22.43 8.85
CA LEU A 538 14.83 23.72 9.44
C LEU A 538 14.26 23.92 10.86
N GLY A 539 13.49 22.96 11.39
CA GLY A 539 12.87 23.05 12.72
C GLY A 539 11.58 23.87 12.77
N HIS A 540 11.01 24.25 11.63
CA HIS A 540 9.77 25.02 11.56
C HIS A 540 8.55 24.10 11.39
N SER A 541 7.77 23.90 12.45
CA SER A 541 6.62 22.98 12.46
C SER A 541 5.30 23.61 11.97
N ILE A 542 5.07 24.91 12.18
CA ILE A 542 3.86 25.61 11.71
C ILE A 542 3.76 25.64 10.18
N PRO A 543 4.82 26.01 9.42
CA PRO A 543 4.75 26.00 7.96
C PRO A 543 4.48 24.60 7.37
N VAL A 544 4.92 23.54 8.05
CA VAL A 544 4.62 22.15 7.70
C VAL A 544 3.12 21.89 7.79
N LEU A 545 2.49 22.26 8.90
CA LEU A 545 1.04 22.10 9.06
C LEU A 545 0.26 22.90 8.00
N LEU A 546 0.61 24.17 7.80
CA LEU A 546 -0.09 25.04 6.86
C LEU A 546 0.04 24.53 5.41
N SER A 547 1.22 24.06 5.01
CA SER A 547 1.43 23.49 3.68
C SER A 547 0.66 22.18 3.48
N ILE A 548 0.60 21.30 4.49
CA ILE A 548 -0.23 20.08 4.45
C ILE A 548 -1.70 20.45 4.31
N LEU A 549 -2.22 21.35 5.15
CA LEU A 549 -3.62 21.77 5.12
C LEU A 549 -3.99 22.45 3.80
N ALA A 550 -3.16 23.36 3.32
CA ALA A 550 -3.41 24.08 2.08
C ALA A 550 -3.47 23.11 0.90
N THR A 551 -2.51 22.19 0.77
CA THR A 551 -2.40 21.34 -0.41
C THR A 551 -3.28 20.11 -0.37
N TYR A 552 -3.21 19.31 0.69
CA TYR A 552 -4.07 18.14 0.82
C TYR A 552 -5.53 18.54 1.05
N GLY A 553 -5.79 19.67 1.72
CA GLY A 553 -7.14 20.24 1.81
C GLY A 553 -7.68 20.72 0.46
N PHE A 554 -6.91 21.51 -0.30
CA PHE A 554 -7.32 21.97 -1.63
C PHE A 554 -7.53 20.81 -2.61
N THR A 555 -6.66 19.81 -2.60
CA THR A 555 -6.82 18.64 -3.48
C THR A 555 -8.04 17.80 -3.10
N THR A 556 -8.33 17.67 -1.80
CA THR A 556 -9.56 17.03 -1.31
C THR A 556 -10.80 17.76 -1.82
N THR A 557 -10.83 19.10 -1.73
CA THR A 557 -11.97 19.89 -2.23
C THR A 557 -12.06 19.88 -3.75
N ALA A 558 -10.92 19.88 -4.46
CA ALA A 558 -10.86 19.78 -5.92
C ALA A 558 -11.39 18.43 -6.44
N MET A 559 -11.23 17.34 -5.69
CA MET A 559 -11.88 16.05 -5.98
C MET A 559 -13.36 16.05 -5.59
N LEU A 560 -13.71 16.65 -4.46
CA LEU A 560 -15.06 16.65 -3.91
C LEU A 560 -16.05 17.46 -4.76
N MET A 561 -15.65 18.63 -5.25
CA MET A 561 -16.55 19.54 -5.96
C MET A 561 -17.13 18.94 -7.25
N PRO A 562 -16.32 18.36 -8.17
CA PRO A 562 -16.85 17.65 -9.33
C PRO A 562 -17.73 16.47 -8.94
N ALA A 563 -17.39 15.72 -7.89
CA ALA A 563 -18.19 14.57 -7.46
C ALA A 563 -19.59 14.98 -6.99
N ILE A 564 -19.71 16.17 -6.37
CA ILE A 564 -20.97 16.75 -5.94
C ILE A 564 -21.76 17.38 -7.10
N SER A 565 -21.10 18.03 -8.06
CA SER A 565 -21.77 18.77 -9.14
C SER A 565 -22.11 17.94 -10.37
N SER A 566 -21.30 16.92 -10.69
CA SER A 566 -21.41 16.15 -11.93
C SER A 566 -22.47 15.06 -11.92
N PHE A 567 -22.92 14.62 -10.74
CA PHE A 567 -24.02 13.67 -10.64
C PHE A 567 -25.28 14.24 -11.33
N ASP A 568 -25.59 15.53 -11.17
CA ASP A 568 -26.78 16.14 -11.79
C ASP A 568 -26.72 16.19 -13.34
N VAL A 569 -25.53 16.20 -13.94
CA VAL A 569 -25.33 16.26 -15.41
C VAL A 569 -25.49 14.87 -16.04
N ALA A 570 -25.02 13.80 -15.38
CA ALA A 570 -25.19 12.43 -15.86
C ALA A 570 -26.65 11.95 -15.84
N PHE A 571 -27.50 12.60 -15.03
CA PHE A 571 -28.94 12.32 -14.93
C PHE A 571 -29.82 13.19 -15.84
N GLY A 572 -29.24 14.08 -16.66
CA GLY A 572 -30.02 14.99 -17.51
C GLY A 572 -30.93 15.95 -16.71
N ARG A 573 -30.67 16.12 -15.40
CA ARG A 573 -31.46 16.99 -14.50
C ARG A 573 -30.97 18.44 -14.52
N SER A 574 -29.76 18.69 -15.01
CA SER A 574 -29.36 20.01 -15.48
C SER A 574 -29.40 20.06 -17.00
N SER A 575 -30.38 20.75 -17.56
CA SER A 575 -30.28 21.31 -18.90
C SER A 575 -29.16 22.35 -18.87
N VAL A 576 -27.93 21.94 -19.16
CA VAL A 576 -26.93 22.89 -19.62
C VAL A 576 -27.47 23.40 -20.96
N SER A 577 -28.05 24.59 -20.95
CA SER A 577 -28.29 25.34 -22.19
C SER A 577 -26.94 25.46 -22.87
N ARG A 578 -26.78 24.80 -24.02
CA ARG A 578 -25.72 25.15 -24.96
C ARG A 578 -26.01 26.57 -25.42
N GLY A 579 -25.39 27.53 -24.75
CA GLY A 579 -25.25 28.92 -25.17
C GLY A 579 -23.83 29.14 -25.63
#